data_AF-A0A653FPX8-F1
#
_entry.id   AF-A0A653FPX8-F1
#
_cell.length_a   1.000
_cell.length_b   1.000
_cell.length_c   1.000
_cell.angle_alpha   90.00
_cell.angle_beta   90.00
_cell.angle_gamma   90.00
#
_symmetry.space_group_name_H-M   'P 1'
#
loop_
_entity.id
_entity.type
_entity.pdbx_description
1 polymer ?
#
loop_
_entity_poly.entity_id
_entity_poly.type
_entity_poly.pdbx_seq_one_letter_code
_entity_poly.pdbx_strand_id
1 'polypeptide(L)'
;MTNVEDFKFFWVTGLTADGKIVVANNYGIAYIPQQVHLPEQVHMASADESISPAERARWVNEPIVAVQRWAEHHGKNLRAVIATEDQLKNSDAGVHHEVLRPEDIPEGGKMAGRDRLQVIAPDVSAQLARVSDTDLVKILPPAPADANPPEDRRKLLWDNVWKPLASRSTKRGERHLAAFVAYAAHAQEHALYAAHTAALPDDQRQAIREFIYWQHVGQLTADALSPA
;
A
#
# COMPACT_ATOMS: atom_id res chain seq x y z
N MET A 1 -13.75 2.65 -12.22
CA MET A 1 -14.48 3.20 -11.06
C MET A 1 -13.64 3.03 -9.81
N THR A 2 -13.15 4.12 -9.23
CA THR A 2 -12.51 4.16 -7.91
C THR A 2 -13.48 3.64 -6.87
N ASN A 3 -13.03 2.71 -6.03
CA ASN A 3 -13.85 2.19 -4.94
C ASN A 3 -14.28 3.38 -4.06
N VAL A 4 -15.56 3.45 -3.67
CA VAL A 4 -16.09 4.48 -2.75
C VAL A 4 -15.27 4.53 -1.45
N GLU A 5 -14.58 3.42 -1.16
CA GLU A 5 -13.68 3.25 -0.02
C GLU A 5 -12.40 4.10 -0.15
N ASP A 6 -11.74 4.19 -1.29
CA ASP A 6 -10.44 4.88 -1.43
C ASP A 6 -10.58 6.41 -1.64
N PHE A 7 -11.31 7.08 -0.75
CA PHE A 7 -11.62 8.52 -0.86
C PHE A 7 -10.34 9.38 -0.96
N LYS A 8 -10.24 10.20 -2.01
CA LYS A 8 -9.06 11.04 -2.32
C LYS A 8 -7.76 10.26 -2.52
N PHE A 9 -7.80 8.95 -2.72
CA PHE A 9 -6.61 8.18 -3.07
C PHE A 9 -6.10 8.58 -4.45
N PHE A 10 -4.78 8.72 -4.60
CA PHE A 10 -4.15 8.91 -5.89
C PHE A 10 -2.72 8.38 -5.94
N TRP A 11 -2.27 8.06 -7.15
CA TRP A 11 -0.91 7.64 -7.46
C TRP A 11 -0.11 8.80 -8.04
N VAL A 12 1.21 8.77 -7.82
CA VAL A 12 2.22 9.52 -8.54
C VAL A 12 3.23 8.52 -9.09
N THR A 13 3.64 8.71 -10.33
CA THR A 13 4.68 7.87 -10.97
C THR A 13 5.93 8.70 -11.23
N GLY A 14 7.08 8.23 -10.77
CA GLY A 14 8.39 8.73 -11.14
C GLY A 14 8.99 7.88 -12.24
N LEU A 15 9.53 8.53 -13.27
CA LEU A 15 10.31 7.89 -14.32
C LEU A 15 11.75 8.36 -14.24
N THR A 16 12.66 7.42 -14.01
CA THR A 16 14.11 7.69 -13.93
C THR A 16 14.75 7.77 -15.32
N ALA A 17 15.92 8.40 -15.40
CA ALA A 17 16.67 8.55 -16.66
C ALA A 17 17.10 7.20 -17.27
N ASP A 18 17.32 6.16 -16.45
CA ASP A 18 17.62 4.79 -16.88
C ASP A 18 16.37 3.93 -17.12
N GLY A 19 15.17 4.55 -17.11
CA GLY A 19 13.92 3.90 -17.48
C GLY A 19 13.26 3.06 -16.38
N LYS A 20 13.72 3.13 -15.13
CA LYS A 20 13.00 2.56 -13.98
C LYS A 20 11.76 3.38 -13.67
N ILE A 21 10.68 2.66 -13.37
CA ILE A 21 9.39 3.22 -13.00
C ILE A 21 9.22 3.00 -11.49
N VAL A 22 8.95 4.07 -10.75
CA VAL A 22 8.62 4.02 -9.34
C VAL A 22 7.26 4.68 -9.11
N VAL A 23 6.43 4.12 -8.24
CA VAL A 23 5.14 4.68 -7.86
C VAL A 23 5.09 4.95 -6.36
N ALA A 24 4.29 5.94 -5.99
CA ALA A 24 3.89 6.23 -4.63
C ALA A 24 2.43 6.70 -4.62
N ASN A 25 1.76 6.59 -3.48
CA ASN A 25 0.41 7.12 -3.31
C ASN A 25 0.30 7.94 -2.02
N ASN A 26 -0.75 8.74 -1.92
CA ASN A 26 -0.97 9.67 -0.82
C ASN A 26 -1.43 9.02 0.49
N TYR A 27 -1.81 7.75 0.48
CA TYR A 27 -2.07 6.95 1.68
C TYR A 27 -0.75 6.41 2.28
N GLY A 28 0.36 6.49 1.53
CA GLY A 28 1.68 6.17 2.04
C GLY A 28 1.89 4.67 2.32
N ILE A 29 2.95 4.40 3.07
CA ILE A 29 3.50 3.10 3.52
C ILE A 29 2.80 1.84 2.96
N ALA A 30 3.34 1.31 1.87
CA ALA A 30 3.02 0.01 1.28
C ALA A 30 1.53 -0.25 0.92
N TYR A 31 0.63 0.71 1.08
CA TYR A 31 -0.79 0.50 0.80
C TYR A 31 -1.08 0.44 -0.70
N ILE A 32 -1.68 -0.65 -1.15
CA ILE A 32 -2.17 -0.86 -2.51
C ILE A 32 -3.63 -1.32 -2.42
N PRO A 33 -4.58 -0.64 -3.08
CA PRO A 33 -5.96 -1.09 -3.14
C PRO A 33 -6.07 -2.51 -3.71
N GLN A 34 -6.99 -3.32 -3.18
CA GLN A 34 -7.10 -4.75 -3.52
C GLN A 34 -7.21 -5.03 -5.02
N GLN A 35 -7.91 -4.17 -5.75
CA GLN A 35 -8.14 -4.29 -7.19
C GLN A 35 -6.92 -3.95 -8.05
N VAL A 36 -5.93 -3.26 -7.49
CA VAL A 36 -4.76 -2.77 -8.23
C VAL A 36 -3.71 -3.86 -8.33
N HIS A 37 -3.26 -4.09 -9.56
CA HIS A 37 -2.09 -4.91 -9.86
C HIS A 37 -1.03 -4.02 -10.49
N LEU A 38 0.21 -4.11 -10.00
CA LEU A 38 1.31 -3.33 -10.55
C LEU A 38 2.12 -4.16 -11.56
N PRO A 39 2.53 -3.58 -12.70
CA PRO A 39 3.41 -4.27 -13.64
C PRO A 39 4.72 -4.75 -12.97
N GLU A 40 5.32 -5.80 -13.51
CA GLU A 40 6.54 -6.44 -12.95
C GLU A 40 7.69 -5.45 -12.72
N GLN A 41 7.88 -4.50 -13.64
CA GLN A 41 8.99 -3.54 -13.62
C GLN A 41 8.79 -2.33 -12.69
N VAL A 42 7.63 -2.21 -12.04
CA VAL A 42 7.27 -1.03 -11.22
C VAL A 42 7.76 -1.20 -9.78
N HIS A 43 8.51 -0.24 -9.27
CA HIS A 43 8.89 -0.19 -7.86
C HIS A 43 7.86 0.59 -7.06
N MET A 44 7.59 0.21 -5.81
CA MET A 44 6.76 1.01 -4.90
C MET A 44 7.65 1.67 -3.87
N ALA A 45 7.77 3.00 -3.93
CA ALA A 45 8.71 3.74 -3.08
C ALA A 45 8.48 3.44 -1.59
N SER A 46 7.23 3.51 -1.14
CA SER A 46 6.88 3.38 0.28
C SER A 46 6.96 1.94 0.81
N ALA A 47 7.13 0.95 -0.06
CA ALA A 47 7.36 -0.45 0.30
C ALA A 47 8.85 -0.83 0.26
N ASP A 48 9.74 0.08 -0.15
CA ASP A 48 11.17 -0.21 -0.24
C ASP A 48 11.83 -0.18 1.15
N GLU A 49 12.09 -1.36 1.70
CA GLU A 49 12.68 -1.53 3.04
C GLU A 49 14.18 -1.23 3.10
N SER A 50 14.85 -1.01 1.96
CA SER A 50 16.21 -0.45 1.97
C SER A 50 16.21 1.01 2.45
N ILE A 51 15.06 1.70 2.36
CA ILE A 51 14.85 3.03 2.89
C ILE A 51 14.38 2.93 4.35
N SER A 52 15.11 3.60 5.24
CA SER A 52 14.81 3.57 6.69
C SER A 52 13.36 3.97 7.00
N PRO A 53 12.74 3.41 8.07
CA PRO A 53 11.39 3.79 8.47
C PRO A 53 11.26 5.30 8.76
N ALA A 54 12.27 5.90 9.38
CA ALA A 54 12.30 7.33 9.67
C ALA A 54 12.24 8.18 8.40
N GLU A 55 12.92 7.76 7.33
CA GLU A 55 12.87 8.45 6.05
C GLU A 55 11.49 8.28 5.41
N ARG A 56 10.97 7.05 5.33
CA ARG A 56 9.62 6.76 4.79
C ARG A 56 8.52 7.55 5.50
N ALA A 57 8.65 7.77 6.81
CA ALA A 57 7.72 8.58 7.60
C ALA A 57 7.68 10.06 7.19
N ARG A 58 8.81 10.64 6.75
CA ARG A 58 8.91 12.07 6.40
C ARG A 58 8.10 12.46 5.19
N TRP A 59 7.88 11.52 4.27
CA TRP A 59 7.13 11.74 3.04
C TRP A 59 5.83 10.94 3.00
N VAL A 60 5.31 10.55 4.17
CA VAL A 60 3.94 10.07 4.28
C VAL A 60 2.99 11.18 3.82
N ASN A 61 2.03 10.82 2.97
CA ASN A 61 1.09 11.74 2.30
C ASN A 61 1.71 12.70 1.28
N GLU A 62 3.00 12.57 0.96
CA GLU A 62 3.72 13.39 -0.01
C GLU A 62 4.31 12.51 -1.15
N PRO A 63 3.46 11.95 -2.03
CA PRO A 63 3.90 10.95 -3.01
C PRO A 63 4.86 11.47 -4.08
N ILE A 64 4.92 12.79 -4.32
CA ILE A 64 5.95 13.37 -5.19
C ILE A 64 7.32 13.33 -4.50
N VAL A 65 7.37 13.69 -3.21
CA VAL A 65 8.59 13.59 -2.40
C VAL A 65 9.03 12.13 -2.27
N ALA A 66 8.09 11.20 -2.14
CA ALA A 66 8.35 9.77 -2.10
C ALA A 66 9.18 9.27 -3.31
N VAL A 67 8.74 9.61 -4.53
CA VAL A 67 9.43 9.16 -5.76
C VAL A 67 10.78 9.88 -5.94
N GLN A 68 10.90 11.14 -5.50
CA GLN A 68 12.17 11.86 -5.47
C GLN A 68 13.17 11.18 -4.53
N ARG A 69 12.77 10.95 -3.27
CA ARG A 69 13.64 10.34 -2.25
C ARG A 69 14.00 8.89 -2.59
N TRP A 70 13.10 8.14 -3.21
CA TRP A 70 13.42 6.83 -3.73
C TRP A 70 14.50 6.90 -4.81
N ALA A 71 14.38 7.80 -5.78
CA ALA A 71 15.39 7.96 -6.82
C ALA A 71 16.75 8.36 -6.24
N GLU A 72 16.77 9.33 -5.32
CA GLU A 72 17.98 9.76 -4.62
C GLU A 72 18.65 8.63 -3.84
N HIS A 73 17.88 7.86 -3.07
CA HIS A 73 18.39 6.72 -2.28
C HIS A 73 19.09 5.68 -3.17
N HIS A 74 18.53 5.42 -4.35
CA HIS A 74 19.08 4.47 -5.32
C HIS A 74 20.13 5.07 -6.26
N GLY A 75 20.57 6.32 -6.03
CA GLY A 75 21.55 7.01 -6.88
C GLY A 75 21.05 7.24 -8.32
N LYS A 76 19.74 7.40 -8.48
CA LYS A 76 19.07 7.59 -9.77
C LYS A 76 18.62 9.04 -9.93
N ASN A 77 18.64 9.50 -11.18
CA ASN A 77 18.07 10.79 -11.54
C ASN A 77 16.64 10.61 -12.06
N LEU A 78 15.69 11.36 -11.53
CA LEU A 78 14.36 11.47 -12.12
C LEU A 78 14.43 12.23 -13.45
N ARG A 79 13.74 11.71 -14.45
CA ARG A 79 13.51 12.37 -15.74
C ARG A 79 12.17 13.08 -15.77
N ALA A 80 11.14 12.45 -15.20
CA ALA A 80 9.79 12.99 -15.15
C ALA A 80 9.04 12.52 -13.91
N VAL A 81 8.08 13.34 -13.46
CA VAL A 81 7.02 12.95 -12.54
C VAL A 81 5.70 13.05 -13.29
N ILE A 82 4.91 11.98 -13.21
CA ILE A 82 3.67 11.77 -13.94
C ILE A 82 2.52 11.69 -12.93
N ALA A 83 1.56 12.61 -13.02
CA ALA A 83 0.36 12.65 -12.17
C ALA A 83 -0.72 13.54 -12.81
N THR A 84 -1.90 13.67 -12.21
CA THR A 84 -2.92 14.61 -12.73
C THR A 84 -2.55 16.08 -12.45
N GLU A 85 -3.17 17.01 -13.17
CA GLU A 85 -2.92 18.45 -12.98
C GLU A 85 -3.12 18.89 -11.52
N ASP A 86 -4.23 18.48 -10.89
CA ASP A 86 -4.52 18.79 -9.49
C ASP A 86 -3.46 18.27 -8.51
N GLN A 87 -2.82 17.13 -8.83
CA GLN A 87 -1.80 16.51 -7.99
C GLN A 87 -0.44 17.18 -8.15
N LEU A 88 -0.14 17.71 -9.34
CA LEU A 88 1.09 18.46 -9.63
C LEU A 88 0.98 19.94 -9.24
N LYS A 89 -0.23 20.43 -9.00
CA LYS A 89 -0.50 21.83 -8.68
C LYS A 89 0.29 22.28 -7.44
N ASN A 90 1.11 23.32 -7.61
CA ASN A 90 2.02 23.85 -6.58
C ASN A 90 3.11 22.87 -6.10
N SER A 91 3.34 21.78 -6.83
CA SER A 91 4.48 20.89 -6.57
C SER A 91 5.73 21.40 -7.27
N ASP A 92 6.86 21.40 -6.55
CA ASP A 92 8.18 21.47 -7.15
C ASP A 92 8.77 20.06 -7.21
N ALA A 93 8.61 19.39 -8.35
CA ALA A 93 9.23 18.08 -8.55
C ALA A 93 10.73 18.18 -8.91
N GLY A 94 11.24 19.38 -9.16
CA GLY A 94 12.62 19.60 -9.65
C GLY A 94 12.92 19.01 -11.03
N VAL A 95 11.93 18.41 -11.70
CA VAL A 95 12.04 17.72 -13.00
C VAL A 95 10.78 17.94 -13.84
N HIS A 96 10.80 17.47 -15.09
CA HIS A 96 9.65 17.56 -16.01
C HIS A 96 8.38 16.99 -15.39
N HIS A 97 7.27 17.72 -15.56
CA HIS A 97 5.93 17.30 -15.19
C HIS A 97 5.20 16.76 -16.41
N GLU A 98 4.84 15.49 -16.36
CA GLU A 98 3.96 14.88 -17.35
C GLU A 98 2.54 14.81 -16.78
N VAL A 99 1.64 15.63 -17.33
CA VAL A 99 0.26 15.74 -16.83
C VAL A 99 -0.59 14.64 -17.47
N LEU A 100 -1.09 13.72 -16.64
CA LEU A 100 -2.09 12.73 -17.06
C LEU A 100 -3.45 13.39 -17.20
N ARG A 101 -4.05 13.21 -18.38
CA ARG A 101 -5.42 13.62 -18.64
C ARG A 101 -6.38 12.44 -18.44
N PRO A 102 -7.67 12.69 -18.19
CA PRO A 102 -8.64 11.61 -17.99
C PRO A 102 -8.65 10.57 -19.13
N GLU A 103 -8.43 11.01 -20.38
CA GLU A 103 -8.34 10.14 -21.56
C GLU A 103 -7.11 9.22 -21.57
N ASP A 104 -6.05 9.55 -20.82
CA ASP A 104 -4.84 8.74 -20.71
C ASP A 104 -5.00 7.61 -19.66
N ILE A 105 -6.05 7.69 -18.83
CA ILE A 105 -6.31 6.74 -17.74
C ILE A 105 -7.29 5.67 -18.23
N PRO A 106 -6.90 4.39 -18.24
CA PRO A 106 -7.81 3.31 -18.61
C PRO A 106 -9.09 3.31 -17.76
N GLU A 107 -10.24 3.07 -18.37
CA GLU A 107 -11.54 3.03 -17.67
C GLU A 107 -11.60 1.95 -16.57
N GLY A 108 -10.76 0.91 -16.68
CA GLY A 108 -10.58 -0.17 -15.70
C GLY A 108 -9.12 -0.34 -15.27
N GLY A 109 -8.90 -0.55 -13.96
CA GLY A 109 -7.57 -0.69 -13.36
C GLY A 109 -7.02 -2.13 -13.27
N LYS A 110 -7.64 -3.10 -13.93
CA LYS A 110 -7.19 -4.50 -13.90
C LYS A 110 -6.09 -4.70 -14.92
N MET A 111 -4.89 -4.21 -14.61
CA MET A 111 -3.69 -4.51 -15.39
C MET A 111 -3.20 -5.92 -15.04
N ALA A 112 -2.62 -6.62 -16.01
CA ALA A 112 -1.86 -7.82 -15.69
C ALA A 112 -0.62 -7.41 -14.88
N GLY A 113 -0.29 -8.16 -13.83
CA GLY A 113 0.87 -7.86 -13.00
C GLY A 113 0.77 -8.49 -11.62
N ARG A 114 1.57 -7.93 -10.72
CA ARG A 114 1.71 -8.36 -9.33
C ARG A 114 0.58 -7.83 -8.48
N ASP A 115 -0.02 -8.71 -7.68
CA ASP A 115 -0.93 -8.32 -6.63
C ASP A 115 -0.22 -7.53 -5.50
N ARG A 116 -1.00 -6.97 -4.59
CA ARG A 116 -0.47 -6.14 -3.50
C ARG A 116 0.53 -6.82 -2.58
N LEU A 117 0.40 -8.13 -2.33
CA LEU A 117 1.36 -8.87 -1.52
C LEU A 117 2.66 -9.14 -2.30
N GLN A 118 2.53 -9.51 -3.58
CA GLN A 118 3.68 -9.70 -4.47
C GLN A 118 4.52 -8.43 -4.66
N VAL A 119 3.90 -7.25 -4.56
CA VAL A 119 4.63 -5.97 -4.63
C VAL A 119 5.44 -5.71 -3.36
N ILE A 120 4.84 -5.88 -2.17
CA ILE A 120 5.44 -5.42 -0.91
C ILE A 120 6.28 -6.49 -0.22
N ALA A 121 6.02 -7.77 -0.48
CA ALA A 121 6.70 -8.91 0.12
C ALA A 121 6.81 -10.08 -0.88
N PRO A 122 7.59 -9.91 -1.98
CA PRO A 122 7.67 -10.88 -3.07
C PRO A 122 8.12 -12.27 -2.60
N ASP A 123 9.10 -12.34 -1.69
CA ASP A 123 9.60 -13.62 -1.16
C ASP A 123 8.55 -14.37 -0.35
N VAL A 124 7.78 -13.64 0.49
CA VAL A 124 6.69 -14.22 1.28
C VAL A 124 5.57 -14.70 0.38
N SER A 125 5.22 -13.93 -0.65
CA SER A 125 4.24 -14.36 -1.66
C SER A 125 4.70 -15.62 -2.40
N ALA A 126 5.98 -15.69 -2.79
CA ALA A 126 6.57 -16.84 -3.45
C ALA A 126 6.63 -18.09 -2.54
N GLN A 127 6.83 -17.91 -1.23
CA GLN A 127 6.76 -18.99 -0.26
C GLN A 127 5.33 -19.51 -0.11
N LEU A 128 4.34 -18.61 0.06
CA LEU A 128 2.93 -18.98 0.15
C LEU A 128 2.44 -19.75 -1.09
N ALA A 129 2.91 -19.36 -2.28
CA ALA A 129 2.58 -20.06 -3.53
C ALA A 129 3.07 -21.52 -3.58
N ARG A 130 4.08 -21.89 -2.78
CA ARG A 130 4.58 -23.26 -2.68
C ARG A 130 3.84 -24.11 -1.64
N VAL A 131 3.06 -23.49 -0.77
CA VAL A 131 2.26 -24.20 0.25
C VAL A 131 1.07 -24.86 -0.45
N SER A 132 0.91 -26.16 -0.25
CA SER A 132 -0.24 -26.90 -0.77
C SER A 132 -1.53 -26.46 -0.07
N ASP A 133 -2.67 -26.60 -0.75
CA ASP A 133 -3.98 -26.27 -0.17
C ASP A 133 -4.25 -27.00 1.15
N THR A 134 -3.82 -28.25 1.27
CA THR A 134 -3.97 -29.06 2.49
C THR A 134 -3.10 -28.59 3.65
N ASP A 135 -2.05 -27.82 3.38
CA ASP A 135 -1.10 -27.32 4.37
C ASP A 135 -1.32 -25.86 4.75
N LEU A 136 -2.27 -25.15 4.11
CA LEU A 136 -2.56 -23.74 4.38
C LEU A 136 -2.90 -23.45 5.85
N VAL A 137 -3.62 -24.36 6.51
CA VAL A 137 -3.95 -24.20 7.94
C VAL A 137 -2.71 -24.22 8.85
N LYS A 138 -1.62 -24.87 8.42
CA LYS A 138 -0.40 -25.05 9.23
C LYS A 138 0.45 -23.78 9.30
N ILE A 139 0.23 -22.83 8.39
CA ILE A 139 0.96 -21.56 8.35
C ILE A 139 0.17 -20.41 8.99
N LEU A 140 -1.07 -20.66 9.42
CA LEU A 140 -1.87 -19.69 10.15
C LEU A 140 -1.44 -19.62 11.61
N PRO A 141 -1.48 -18.42 12.23
CA PRO A 141 -1.53 -18.32 13.68
C PRO A 141 -2.69 -19.17 14.26
N PRO A 142 -2.59 -19.59 15.53
CA PRO A 142 -3.68 -20.30 16.20
C PRO A 142 -5.02 -19.58 16.04
N ALA A 143 -6.09 -20.36 15.87
CA ALA A 143 -7.43 -19.81 15.80
C ALA A 143 -7.76 -19.05 17.10
N PRO A 144 -8.49 -17.91 17.01
CA PRO A 144 -9.02 -17.25 18.19
C PRO A 144 -9.89 -18.20 19.03
N ALA A 145 -9.90 -18.02 20.34
CA ALA A 145 -10.73 -18.81 21.23
C ALA A 145 -12.24 -18.55 21.04
N ASP A 146 -12.58 -17.34 20.56
CA ASP A 146 -13.94 -16.98 20.16
C ASP A 146 -14.16 -17.35 18.69
N ALA A 147 -15.17 -18.17 18.42
CA ALA A 147 -15.53 -18.61 17.08
C ALA A 147 -16.45 -17.62 16.35
N ASN A 148 -16.91 -16.54 17.02
CA ASN A 148 -17.72 -15.53 16.38
C ASN A 148 -16.90 -14.65 15.43
N PRO A 149 -17.50 -14.15 14.34
CA PRO A 149 -16.85 -13.18 13.47
C PRO A 149 -16.52 -11.90 14.26
N PRO A 150 -15.35 -11.29 14.05
CA PRO A 150 -15.02 -10.00 14.65
C PRO A 150 -16.00 -8.94 14.18
N GLU A 151 -16.31 -7.97 15.05
CA GLU A 151 -17.15 -6.81 14.70
C GLU A 151 -16.55 -6.10 13.47
N ASP A 152 -17.33 -5.84 12.42
CA ASP A 152 -16.81 -5.14 11.25
C ASP A 152 -16.78 -3.62 11.45
N ARG A 153 -15.63 -3.12 11.88
CA ARG A 153 -15.36 -1.68 12.06
C ARG A 153 -14.51 -1.11 10.93
N ARG A 154 -14.28 -1.86 9.84
CA ARG A 154 -13.37 -1.44 8.75
C ARG A 154 -13.77 -0.07 8.19
N LYS A 155 -15.06 0.16 7.92
CA LYS A 155 -15.55 1.46 7.45
C LYS A 155 -15.21 2.61 8.41
N LEU A 156 -15.49 2.44 9.70
CA LEU A 156 -15.22 3.45 10.73
C LEU A 156 -13.72 3.75 10.85
N LEU A 157 -12.89 2.71 10.85
CA LEU A 157 -11.44 2.85 10.96
C LEU A 157 -10.85 3.47 9.69
N TRP A 158 -11.36 3.10 8.53
CA TRP A 158 -10.95 3.70 7.25
C TRP A 158 -11.28 5.19 7.17
N ASP A 159 -12.43 5.60 7.74
CA ASP A 159 -12.75 7.01 7.88
C ASP A 159 -11.69 7.77 8.69
N ASN A 160 -11.06 7.13 9.67
CA ASN A 160 -9.99 7.75 10.45
C ASN A 160 -8.65 7.79 9.70
N VAL A 161 -8.44 6.88 8.73
CA VAL A 161 -7.25 6.87 7.86
C VAL A 161 -7.23 8.09 6.95
N TRP A 162 -8.32 8.39 6.25
CA TRP A 162 -8.30 9.47 5.24
C TRP A 162 -8.52 10.87 5.85
N LYS A 163 -9.24 11.00 6.98
CA LYS A 163 -9.52 12.31 7.63
C LYS A 163 -8.27 13.19 7.82
N PRO A 164 -7.12 12.68 8.31
CA PRO A 164 -5.88 13.44 8.42
C PRO A 164 -5.40 14.06 7.10
N LEU A 165 -5.66 13.41 5.96
CA LEU A 165 -5.27 13.89 4.62
C LEU A 165 -5.98 15.19 4.23
N ALA A 166 -7.16 15.46 4.82
CA ALA A 166 -7.88 16.72 4.63
C ALA A 166 -7.40 17.83 5.58
N SER A 167 -6.50 17.53 6.53
CA SER A 167 -6.02 18.48 7.53
C SER A 167 -4.78 19.26 7.07
N ARG A 168 -4.65 20.49 7.56
CA ARG A 168 -3.43 21.32 7.44
C ARG A 168 -2.51 21.20 8.66
N SER A 169 -2.80 20.29 9.60
CA SER A 169 -1.99 20.12 10.80
C SER A 169 -0.60 19.59 10.44
N THR A 170 0.43 20.11 11.11
CA THR A 170 1.80 19.57 11.03
C THR A 170 1.92 18.14 11.55
N LYS A 171 0.94 17.68 12.35
CA LYS A 171 0.84 16.30 12.85
C LYS A 171 0.00 15.38 11.96
N ARG A 172 -0.38 15.81 10.76
CA ARG A 172 -1.26 15.01 9.88
C ARG A 172 -0.67 13.64 9.55
N GLY A 173 0.64 13.56 9.29
CA GLY A 173 1.31 12.31 8.95
C GLY A 173 1.31 11.32 10.10
N GLU A 174 1.68 11.76 11.31
CA GLU A 174 1.63 10.96 12.54
C GLU A 174 0.22 10.42 12.81
N ARG A 175 -0.81 11.29 12.71
CA ARG A 175 -2.22 10.89 12.89
C ARG A 175 -2.68 9.90 11.84
N HIS A 176 -2.25 10.09 10.59
CA HIS A 176 -2.56 9.20 9.49
C HIS A 176 -1.94 7.82 9.73
N LEU A 177 -0.65 7.74 10.04
CA LEU A 177 0.05 6.50 10.35
C LEU A 177 -0.59 5.77 11.55
N ALA A 178 -0.89 6.47 12.64
CA ALA A 178 -1.56 5.88 13.80
C ALA A 178 -2.94 5.28 13.45
N ALA A 179 -3.74 5.98 12.64
CA ALA A 179 -5.01 5.46 12.16
C ALA A 179 -4.82 4.26 11.21
N PHE A 180 -3.76 4.27 10.40
CA PHE A 180 -3.44 3.19 9.48
C PHE A 180 -3.01 1.92 10.21
N VAL A 181 -2.22 2.03 11.29
CA VAL A 181 -1.88 0.89 12.17
C VAL A 181 -3.15 0.26 12.73
N ALA A 182 -4.08 1.08 13.24
CA ALA A 182 -5.34 0.58 13.80
C ALA A 182 -6.21 -0.11 12.74
N TYR A 183 -6.28 0.46 11.53
CA TYR A 183 -7.00 -0.16 10.43
C TYR A 183 -6.35 -1.49 9.99
N ALA A 184 -5.02 -1.50 9.80
CA ALA A 184 -4.29 -2.68 9.36
C ALA A 184 -4.43 -3.84 10.36
N ALA A 185 -4.35 -3.56 11.67
CA ALA A 185 -4.58 -4.57 12.70
C ALA A 185 -5.99 -5.16 12.62
N HIS A 186 -7.02 -4.33 12.40
CA HIS A 186 -8.39 -4.81 12.28
C HIS A 186 -8.65 -5.56 10.97
N ALA A 187 -8.07 -5.10 9.86
CA ALA A 187 -8.15 -5.80 8.58
C ALA A 187 -7.43 -7.16 8.63
N GLN A 188 -6.30 -7.23 9.34
CA GLN A 188 -5.58 -8.47 9.61
C GLN A 188 -6.43 -9.45 10.44
N GLU A 189 -7.11 -8.98 11.49
CA GLU A 189 -8.03 -9.79 12.31
C GLU A 189 -9.16 -10.41 11.47
N HIS A 190 -9.82 -9.59 10.64
CA HIS A 190 -10.87 -10.05 9.71
C HIS A 190 -10.34 -11.07 8.70
N ALA A 191 -9.16 -10.84 8.14
CA ALA A 191 -8.53 -11.77 7.19
C ALA A 191 -8.13 -13.10 7.87
N LEU A 192 -7.65 -13.06 9.12
CA LEU A 192 -7.33 -14.26 9.89
C LEU A 192 -8.59 -15.10 10.17
N TYR A 193 -9.68 -14.45 10.60
CA TYR A 193 -10.96 -15.11 10.78
C TYR A 193 -11.42 -15.77 9.47
N ALA A 194 -11.41 -15.02 8.36
CA ALA A 194 -11.78 -15.53 7.04
C ALA A 194 -10.92 -16.74 6.62
N ALA A 195 -9.62 -16.74 6.92
CA ALA A 195 -8.73 -17.84 6.60
C ALA A 195 -9.03 -19.12 7.40
N HIS A 196 -9.47 -18.99 8.65
CA HIS A 196 -9.89 -20.14 9.48
C HIS A 196 -11.28 -20.67 9.10
N THR A 197 -12.17 -19.81 8.59
CA THR A 197 -13.56 -20.19 8.28
C THR A 197 -13.84 -20.45 6.80
N ALA A 198 -12.86 -20.26 5.92
CA ALA A 198 -13.02 -20.45 4.48
C ALA A 198 -13.41 -21.89 4.14
N ALA A 199 -14.46 -22.05 3.33
CA ALA A 199 -14.95 -23.36 2.90
C ALA A 199 -14.16 -23.94 1.72
N LEU A 200 -13.57 -23.07 0.90
CA LEU A 200 -12.83 -23.44 -0.30
C LEU A 200 -11.34 -23.10 -0.13
N PRO A 201 -10.42 -23.93 -0.65
CA PRO A 201 -8.99 -23.66 -0.57
C PRO A 201 -8.56 -22.33 -1.20
N ASP A 202 -9.17 -21.95 -2.32
CA ASP A 202 -8.86 -20.67 -2.99
C ASP A 202 -9.24 -19.47 -2.11
N ASP A 203 -10.39 -19.52 -1.43
CA ASP A 203 -10.83 -18.50 -0.48
C ASP A 203 -9.90 -18.45 0.74
N GLN A 204 -9.49 -19.61 1.26
CA GLN A 204 -8.55 -19.70 2.37
C GLN A 204 -7.19 -19.09 2.00
N ARG A 205 -6.67 -19.43 0.82
CA ARG A 205 -5.42 -18.89 0.31
C ARG A 205 -5.49 -17.39 0.11
N GLN A 206 -6.60 -16.88 -0.43
CA GLN A 206 -6.80 -15.44 -0.57
C GLN A 206 -6.85 -14.77 0.80
N ALA A 207 -7.59 -15.31 1.76
CA ALA A 207 -7.64 -14.76 3.12
C ALA A 207 -6.26 -14.78 3.82
N ILE A 208 -5.44 -15.81 3.59
CA ILE A 208 -4.05 -15.85 4.07
C ILE A 208 -3.20 -14.75 3.42
N ARG A 209 -3.32 -14.54 2.09
CA ARG A 209 -2.64 -13.42 1.42
C ARG A 209 -3.01 -12.08 2.04
N GLU A 210 -4.30 -11.88 2.31
CA GLU A 210 -4.82 -10.67 2.95
C GLU A 210 -4.27 -10.48 4.36
N PHE A 211 -4.28 -11.55 5.15
CA PHE A 211 -3.71 -11.55 6.51
C PHE A 211 -2.25 -11.11 6.49
N ILE A 212 -1.43 -11.72 5.62
CA ILE A 212 0.00 -11.40 5.51
C ILE A 212 0.22 -9.98 4.99
N TYR A 213 -0.58 -9.54 4.01
CA TYR A 213 -0.50 -8.18 3.46
C TYR A 213 -0.77 -7.14 4.54
N TRP A 214 -1.85 -7.28 5.31
CA TRP A 214 -2.17 -6.34 6.38
C TRP A 214 -1.17 -6.39 7.53
N GLN A 215 -0.60 -7.56 7.82
CA GLN A 215 0.51 -7.68 8.76
C GLN A 215 1.72 -6.84 8.31
N HIS A 216 2.14 -6.95 7.05
CA HIS A 216 3.28 -6.18 6.51
C HIS A 216 2.99 -4.68 6.50
N VAL A 217 1.82 -4.26 6.01
CA VAL A 217 1.43 -2.85 6.02
C VAL A 217 1.39 -2.29 7.44
N GLY A 218 0.82 -3.04 8.38
CA GLY A 218 0.76 -2.68 9.80
C GLY A 218 2.16 -2.50 10.40
N GLN A 219 3.07 -3.45 10.17
CA GLN A 219 4.44 -3.40 10.67
C GLN A 219 5.21 -2.21 10.09
N LEU A 220 5.23 -2.05 8.76
CA LEU A 220 5.93 -0.96 8.10
C LEU A 220 5.41 0.41 8.56
N THR A 221 4.10 0.52 8.80
CA THR A 221 3.47 1.75 9.28
C THR A 221 3.84 2.01 10.75
N ALA A 222 3.87 0.98 11.60
CA ALA A 222 4.27 1.10 13.00
C ALA A 222 5.74 1.53 13.12
N ASP A 223 6.62 0.95 12.30
CA ASP A 223 8.04 1.33 12.25
C ASP A 223 8.23 2.77 11.79
N ALA A 224 7.42 3.24 10.84
CA ALA A 224 7.43 4.64 10.41
C ALA A 224 6.88 5.60 11.49
N LEU A 225 5.91 5.15 12.30
CA LEU A 225 5.33 5.95 13.39
C LEU A 225 6.28 6.07 14.59
N SER A 226 7.09 5.05 14.85
CA SER A 226 8.03 4.98 15.96
C SER A 226 9.38 4.42 15.50
N PRO A 227 10.12 5.19 14.68
CA PRO A 227 11.41 4.75 14.16
C PRO A 227 12.42 4.60 15.29
N ALA A 228 13.17 3.49 15.27
CA ALA A 228 14.25 3.21 16.20
C ALA A 228 15.44 4.16 16.07
#